data_AF-A0A3D9E588-F1
#
_entry.id   AF-A0A3D9E588-F1
#
_cell.length_a   1.000
_cell.length_b   1.000
_cell.length_c   1.000
_cell.angle_alpha   90.00
_cell.angle_beta   90.00
_cell.angle_gamma   90.00
#
_symmetry.space_group_name_H-M   'P 1'
#
loop_
_entity.id
_entity.type
_entity.pdbx_description
1 polymer ?
#
loop_
_entity_poly.entity_id
_entity_poly.type
_entity_poly.pdbx_seq_one_letter_code
_entity_poly.pdbx_strand_id
1 'polypeptide(L)'
;MTPALLEQIIADYRAGASVYAIADKHGIHRQTVTNHLVEAGVTLRRTITDMERQRARELYDSGAYIKDIANVLHRNPATIAKMVRSDQTVAQ
;
A
#
# COMPACT_ATOMS: atom_id res chain seq x y z
N MET A 1 12.08 8.58 6.39
CA MET A 1 11.13 9.38 7.19
C MET A 1 11.72 9.57 8.59
N THR A 2 11.48 10.71 9.25
CA THR A 2 11.94 10.89 10.64
C THR A 2 11.03 10.12 11.61
N PRO A 3 11.55 9.59 12.73
CA PRO A 3 10.75 8.87 13.72
C PRO A 3 9.63 9.75 14.30
N ALA A 4 9.88 11.05 14.49
CA ALA A 4 8.85 11.99 14.94
C ALA A 4 7.66 12.11 13.96
N LEU A 5 7.92 12.06 12.64
CA LEU A 5 6.85 12.11 11.64
C LEU A 5 6.05 10.79 11.62
N LEU A 6 6.71 9.66 11.86
CA LEU A 6 6.05 8.36 12.00
C LEU A 6 5.05 8.35 13.16
N GLU A 7 5.46 8.86 14.32
CA GLU A 7 4.59 8.94 15.50
C GLU A 7 3.37 9.82 15.24
N GLN A 8 3.52 10.95 14.52
CA GLN A 8 2.40 11.80 14.15
C GLN A 8 1.43 11.11 13.19
N ILE A 9 1.95 10.41 12.18
CA ILE A 9 1.13 9.61 11.23
C ILE A 9 0.33 8.54 11.97
N ILE A 10 0.96 7.81 12.89
CA ILE A 10 0.30 6.78 13.70
C ILE A 10 -0.76 7.41 14.59
N ALA A 11 -0.46 8.53 15.23
CA ALA A 11 -1.40 9.25 16.09
C ALA A 11 -2.63 9.76 15.31
N ASP A 12 -2.43 10.39 14.14
CA ASP A 12 -3.51 10.83 13.27
C ASP A 12 -4.36 9.63 12.80
N TYR A 13 -3.72 8.52 12.41
CA TYR A 13 -4.44 7.31 12.01
C TYR A 13 -5.26 6.71 13.15
N ARG A 14 -4.68 6.65 14.35
CA ARG A 14 -5.38 6.16 15.55
C ARG A 14 -6.51 7.09 15.99
N ALA A 15 -6.40 8.38 15.71
CA ALA A 15 -7.47 9.37 15.90
C ALA A 15 -8.62 9.22 14.89
N GLY A 16 -8.50 8.30 13.92
CA GLY A 16 -9.52 8.01 12.92
C GLY A 16 -9.32 8.74 11.59
N ALA A 17 -8.19 9.45 11.41
CA ALA A 17 -7.88 10.04 10.12
C ALA A 17 -7.60 8.95 9.08
N SER A 18 -8.13 9.14 7.88
CA SER A 18 -7.82 8.26 6.75
C SER A 18 -6.40 8.52 6.25
N VAL A 19 -5.75 7.50 5.69
CA VAL A 19 -4.42 7.62 5.04
C VAL A 19 -4.36 8.79 4.05
N TYR A 20 -5.46 9.07 3.34
CA TYR A 20 -5.57 10.23 2.45
C TYR A 20 -5.44 11.57 3.18
N ALA A 21 -6.16 11.74 4.30
CA ALA A 21 -6.10 12.96 5.09
C ALA A 21 -4.72 13.14 5.74
N ILE A 22 -4.09 12.04 6.16
CA ILE A 22 -2.73 12.07 6.72
C ILE A 22 -1.70 12.43 5.66
N ALA A 23 -1.80 11.81 4.48
CA ALA A 23 -0.91 12.09 3.34
C ALA A 23 -0.99 13.57 2.92
N ASP A 24 -2.20 14.11 2.83
CA ASP A 24 -2.45 15.51 2.49
C ASP A 24 -1.92 16.45 3.58
N LYS A 25 -2.25 16.18 4.85
CA LYS A 25 -1.83 16.97 6.02
C LYS A 25 -0.31 17.06 6.17
N HIS A 26 0.40 15.97 5.88
CA HIS A 26 1.85 15.89 6.05
C HIS A 26 2.63 16.05 4.72
N GLY A 27 1.93 16.27 3.60
CA GLY A 27 2.54 16.46 2.28
C GLY A 27 3.35 15.25 1.78
N ILE A 28 3.01 14.05 2.22
CA ILE A 28 3.75 12.81 1.93
C ILE A 28 2.91 11.86 1.11
N HIS A 29 3.59 11.05 0.31
CA HIS A 29 2.91 10.11 -0.56
C HIS A 29 2.14 9.07 0.27
N ARG A 30 0.87 8.82 -0.09
CA ARG A 30 -0.01 7.84 0.58
C ARG A 30 0.61 6.45 0.72
N GLN A 31 1.48 6.06 -0.21
CA GLN A 31 2.21 4.79 -0.14
C GLN A 31 3.23 4.80 1.00
N THR A 32 3.95 5.91 1.19
CA THR A 32 4.87 6.10 2.31
C THR A 32 4.14 6.03 3.64
N VAL A 33 3.00 6.72 3.77
CA VAL A 33 2.14 6.66 4.97
C VAL A 33 1.67 5.22 5.23
N THR A 34 1.21 4.53 4.19
CA THR A 34 0.76 3.14 4.27
C THR A 34 1.88 2.22 4.73
N ASN A 35 3.05 2.30 4.10
CA ASN A 35 4.16 1.40 4.37
C ASN A 35 4.61 1.53 5.83
N HIS A 36 4.73 2.76 6.29
CA HIS A 36 5.12 3.08 7.65
C HIS A 36 4.07 2.71 8.69
N LEU A 37 2.77 2.81 8.37
CA LEU A 37 1.71 2.29 9.24
C LEU A 37 1.81 0.75 9.35
N VAL A 38 2.07 0.04 8.24
CA VAL A 38 2.26 -1.42 8.25
C VAL A 38 3.52 -1.83 9.02
N GLU A 39 4.64 -1.15 8.81
CA GLU A 39 5.89 -1.36 9.56
C GLU A 39 5.69 -1.12 11.06
N ALA A 40 4.86 -0.15 11.43
CA ALA A 40 4.46 0.11 12.81
C ALA A 40 3.42 -0.90 13.36
N GLY A 41 3.05 -1.93 12.59
CA GLY A 41 2.10 -2.98 12.99
C GLY A 41 0.63 -2.56 12.92
N VAL A 42 0.32 -1.43 12.30
CA VAL A 42 -1.05 -0.91 12.21
C VAL A 42 -1.80 -1.63 11.07
N THR A 43 -2.85 -2.38 11.44
CA THR A 43 -3.69 -3.10 10.48
C THR A 43 -4.59 -2.12 9.72
N LEU A 44 -4.23 -1.82 8.48
CA LEU A 44 -5.02 -0.97 7.60
C LEU A 44 -6.28 -1.69 7.11
N ARG A 45 -7.45 -1.16 7.46
CA ARG A 45 -8.74 -1.83 7.26
C ARG A 45 -9.17 -2.03 5.79
N ARG A 46 -8.61 -1.27 4.83
CA ARG A 46 -9.07 -1.25 3.41
C ARG A 46 -7.98 -0.97 2.38
N THR A 47 -6.71 -0.96 2.76
CA THR A 47 -5.62 -0.61 1.85
C THR A 47 -4.79 -1.85 1.56
N ILE A 48 -4.39 -2.00 0.29
CA ILE A 48 -3.42 -3.01 -0.10
C ILE A 48 -2.07 -2.57 0.46
N THR A 49 -1.48 -3.42 1.30
CA THR A 49 -0.18 -3.19 1.92
C THR A 49 0.94 -3.25 0.88
N ASP A 50 2.10 -2.64 1.19
CA ASP A 50 3.25 -2.70 0.28
C ASP A 50 3.77 -4.14 0.15
N MET A 51 3.68 -4.94 1.21
CA MET A 51 3.95 -6.38 1.15
C MET A 51 3.01 -7.11 0.16
N GLU A 52 1.71 -6.83 0.19
CA GLU A 52 0.78 -7.39 -0.80
C GLU A 52 1.11 -6.90 -2.22
N ARG A 53 1.54 -5.63 -2.38
CA ARG A 53 2.01 -5.07 -3.66
C ARG A 53 3.24 -5.77 -4.19
N GLN A 54 4.26 -5.89 -3.35
CA GLN A 54 5.53 -6.52 -3.68
C GLN A 54 5.28 -7.97 -4.05
N ARG A 55 4.48 -8.68 -3.25
CA ARG A 55 4.10 -10.06 -3.54
C ARG A 55 3.28 -10.19 -4.82
N ALA A 56 2.36 -9.26 -5.08
CA ALA A 56 1.63 -9.21 -6.34
C ALA A 56 2.58 -9.01 -7.53
N ARG A 57 3.60 -8.16 -7.37
CA ARG A 57 4.60 -7.87 -8.39
C ARG A 57 5.48 -9.09 -8.66
N GLU A 58 6.04 -9.70 -7.63
CA GLU A 58 6.88 -10.90 -7.76
C GLU A 58 6.13 -12.03 -8.47
N LEU A 59 4.86 -12.26 -8.10
CA LEU A 59 4.04 -13.26 -8.75
C LEU A 59 3.76 -12.90 -10.22
N TYR A 60 3.47 -11.63 -10.52
CA TYR A 60 3.20 -11.17 -11.88
C TYR A 60 4.45 -11.23 -12.77
N ASP A 61 5.61 -10.83 -12.25
CA ASP A 61 6.91 -10.91 -12.93
C ASP A 61 7.30 -12.37 -13.22
N SER A 62 6.98 -13.28 -12.31
CA SER A 62 7.11 -14.74 -12.50
C SER A 62 6.11 -15.33 -13.53
N GLY A 63 5.27 -14.49 -14.16
CA GLY A 63 4.29 -14.90 -15.17
C GLY A 63 2.94 -15.39 -14.62
N ALA A 64 2.65 -15.20 -13.32
CA ALA A 64 1.36 -15.59 -12.76
C ALA A 64 0.23 -14.69 -13.27
N TYR A 65 -0.95 -15.29 -13.48
CA TYR A 65 -2.13 -14.54 -13.91
C TYR A 65 -2.69 -13.68 -12.78
N ILE A 66 -3.20 -12.48 -13.11
CA ILE A 66 -3.81 -11.54 -12.15
C ILE A 66 -4.88 -12.20 -11.25
N LYS A 67 -5.68 -13.11 -11.82
CA LYS A 67 -6.72 -13.84 -11.08
C LYS A 67 -6.14 -14.72 -9.97
N ASP A 68 -5.01 -15.38 -10.22
CA ASP A 68 -4.33 -16.25 -9.26
C ASP A 68 -3.70 -15.41 -8.15
N ILE A 69 -3.07 -14.30 -8.52
CA ILE A 69 -2.49 -13.33 -7.57
C ILE A 69 -3.58 -12.74 -6.66
N ALA A 70 -4.72 -12.36 -7.24
CA ALA A 70 -5.87 -11.86 -6.51
C ALA A 70 -6.41 -12.88 -5.50
N ASN A 71 -6.42 -14.15 -5.88
CA ASN A 71 -6.84 -15.23 -5.01
C ASN A 71 -5.85 -15.46 -3.86
N VAL A 72 -4.55 -15.48 -4.15
CA VAL A 72 -3.47 -15.60 -3.14
C VAL A 72 -3.52 -14.47 -2.12
N LEU A 73 -3.81 -13.24 -2.58
CA LEU A 73 -3.85 -12.06 -1.72
C LEU A 73 -5.24 -11.81 -1.10
N HIS A 74 -6.26 -12.61 -1.45
CA HIS A 74 -7.66 -12.39 -1.06
C HIS A 74 -8.15 -10.97 -1.38
N ARG A 75 -7.86 -10.52 -2.60
CA ARG A 75 -8.17 -9.17 -3.09
C ARG A 75 -8.92 -9.21 -4.40
N ASN A 76 -9.60 -8.11 -4.71
CA ASN A 76 -10.32 -7.99 -5.97
C ASN A 76 -9.31 -7.97 -7.15
N PRO A 77 -9.45 -8.85 -8.16
CA PRO A 77 -8.55 -8.88 -9.32
C PRO A 77 -8.47 -7.54 -10.06
N ALA A 78 -9.55 -6.75 -10.07
CA ALA A 78 -9.51 -5.40 -10.65
C ALA A 78 -8.56 -4.47 -9.90
N THR A 79 -8.43 -4.63 -8.58
CA THR A 79 -7.50 -3.86 -7.75
C THR A 79 -6.06 -4.27 -8.01
N ILE A 80 -5.80 -5.58 -8.12
CA ILE A 80 -4.47 -6.12 -8.46
C ILE A 80 -4.05 -5.70 -9.87
N ALA A 81 -4.94 -5.81 -10.87
CA ALA A 81 -4.68 -5.36 -12.24
C ALA A 81 -4.29 -3.89 -12.30
N LYS A 82 -5.07 -3.02 -11.63
CA LYS A 82 -4.79 -1.59 -11.58
C LYS A 82 -3.45 -1.32 -10.91
N MET A 83 -3.16 -2.03 -9.82
CA MET A 83 -1.93 -1.90 -9.06
C MET A 83 -0.68 -2.27 -9.86
N VAL A 84 -0.60 -3.48 -10.42
CA VAL A 84 0.60 -3.93 -11.13
C VAL A 84 0.83 -3.14 -12.42
N ARG A 85 -0.23 -2.66 -13.07
CA ARG A 85 -0.14 -1.83 -14.29
C ARG A 85 0.28 -0.39 -14.01
N SER A 86 -0.16 0.20 -12.90
CA SER A 86 0.20 1.60 -12.54
C SER A 86 1.68 1.75 -12.21
N ASP A 87 2.32 0.68 -11.76
CA ASP A 87 3.73 0.67 -11.35
C ASP A 87 4.69 0.37 -12.52
N GLN A 88 4.16 -0.05 -13.69
CA GLN A 88 4.95 -0.40 -14.87
C GLN A 88 5.32 0.83 -15.74
N THR A 89 4.84 2.04 -15.40
CA THR A 89 5.08 3.27 -16.18
C THR A 89 6.44 3.93 -15.90
N VAL A 90 7.32 3.31 -15.11
CA VAL A 90 8.69 3.78 -14.85
C VAL A 90 9.75 2.78 -15.32
N ALA A 91 9.69 2.39 -16.58
CA ALA A 91 10.83 1.81 -17.31
C ALA A 91 10.53 1.83 -18.82
N GLN A 92 10.71 3.00 -19.45
CA GLN A 92 11.06 3.12 -20.86
C GLN A 92 12.14 4.19 -21.00
#